data_AF-A7TPB9-F1
#
_entry.id   AF-A7TPB9-F1
#
_cell.length_a   1.000
_cell.length_b   1.000
_cell.length_c   1.000
_cell.angle_alpha   90.00
_cell.angle_beta   90.00
_cell.angle_gamma   90.00
#
_symmetry.space_group_name_H-M   'P 1'
#
loop_
_entity.id
_entity.type
_entity.pdbx_description
1 polymer ?
#
loop_
_entity_poly.entity_id
_entity_poly.type
_entity_poly.pdbx_seq_one_letter_code
_entity_poly.pdbx_strand_id
1 'polypeptide(L)'
;MVGQQYSSAPVRTIKEVQFGLFSPEEVRAISVAKIRFPETMDETQTRAKIGGLNDPRLGSIDRNVKCQTCQEGMNECPGHFGHIDLAKPVFHIGFISKIKKVCECVCMHCGKLLLDEHNEQMNQAIKIKDPKKRFNAVWTLCKTKMICETDVPSEDDPTKLVSRGGCGNAQPTIRKDGLKLVGSWKKDKNTNDGDEPEQRVLSTEEILNIFKHISSEDYIRLGFNEEFARPEWMLLTVLPVPPPPVRPSISFNESQRGEDDLTFKLADILKANISLETLELNGAPHHAIEKQKGYFIPCRNYMDNDMAGHLQAYKNRAVLLIYSGPFKGKEAVSRYLRESVPFSCKTRFPGTQFELDKRGSKYN
;
A
#
# COMPACT_ATOMS: atom_id res chain seq x y z
N MET A 1 0.41 15.48 -25.78
CA MET A 1 0.10 16.89 -26.14
C MET A 1 -0.31 17.59 -24.86
N VAL A 2 0.16 18.80 -24.61
CA VAL A 2 -0.33 19.61 -23.48
C VAL A 2 -1.80 19.96 -23.77
N GLY A 3 -2.68 19.84 -22.78
CA GLY A 3 -4.11 20.13 -22.94
C GLY A 3 -4.34 21.48 -23.61
N GLN A 4 -5.15 21.52 -24.65
CA GLN A 4 -5.32 22.69 -25.51
C GLN A 4 -6.25 23.76 -24.92
N GLN A 5 -6.97 23.44 -23.84
CA GLN A 5 -7.94 24.31 -23.23
C GLN A 5 -7.29 25.31 -22.26
N TYR A 6 -7.84 26.53 -22.25
CA TYR A 6 -7.45 27.56 -21.28
C TYR A 6 -7.93 27.17 -19.87
N SER A 7 -7.06 27.34 -18.87
CA SER A 7 -7.38 27.20 -17.45
C SER A 7 -7.07 28.50 -16.72
N SER A 8 -7.94 28.91 -15.80
CA SER A 8 -7.70 30.06 -14.92
C SER A 8 -6.65 29.80 -13.84
N ALA A 9 -6.24 28.54 -13.65
CA ALA A 9 -5.25 28.17 -12.65
C ALA A 9 -3.86 28.75 -13.00
N PRO A 10 -3.14 29.33 -12.02
CA PRO A 10 -1.82 29.89 -12.27
C PRO A 10 -0.82 28.78 -12.57
N VAL A 11 -0.10 28.91 -13.69
CA VAL A 11 0.97 27.98 -14.05
C VAL A 11 2.13 28.13 -13.07
N ARG A 12 2.52 27.03 -12.45
CA ARG A 12 3.66 26.95 -11.51
C ARG A 12 4.50 25.71 -11.79
N THR A 13 5.76 25.75 -11.37
CA THR A 13 6.67 24.60 -11.43
C THR A 13 6.74 23.90 -10.07
N ILE A 14 6.87 22.57 -10.08
CA ILE A 14 7.03 21.77 -8.86
C ILE A 14 8.37 22.12 -8.21
N LYS A 15 8.35 22.51 -6.93
CA LYS A 15 9.56 22.83 -6.15
C LYS A 15 10.00 21.68 -5.26
N GLU A 16 9.03 20.99 -4.66
CA GLU A 16 9.25 19.94 -3.67
C GLU A 16 8.25 18.81 -3.92
N VAL A 17 8.64 17.59 -3.56
CA VAL A 17 7.80 16.39 -3.64
C VAL A 17 7.79 15.74 -2.26
N GLN A 18 6.65 15.84 -1.58
CA GLN A 18 6.45 15.22 -0.27
C GLN A 18 5.90 13.81 -0.45
N PHE A 19 6.58 12.83 0.14
CA PHE A 19 6.11 11.44 0.17
C PHE A 19 5.37 11.17 1.47
N GLY A 20 4.30 10.38 1.39
CA GLY A 20 3.49 9.97 2.53
C GLY A 20 2.75 8.66 2.27
N LEU A 21 1.99 8.23 3.26
CA LEU A 21 1.03 7.12 3.18
C LEU A 21 -0.37 7.71 3.21
N PHE A 22 -1.27 7.14 2.41
CA PHE A 22 -2.66 7.56 2.42
C PHE A 22 -3.35 7.15 3.71
N SER A 23 -3.97 8.12 4.40
CA SER A 23 -4.91 7.81 5.47
C SER A 23 -6.22 7.26 4.88
N PRO A 24 -6.95 6.40 5.60
CA PRO A 24 -8.24 5.92 5.11
C PRO A 24 -9.28 7.05 5.01
N GLU A 25 -9.18 8.11 5.82
CA GLU A 25 -10.02 9.30 5.65
C GLU A 25 -9.66 10.06 4.37
N GLU A 26 -8.37 10.22 4.09
CA GLU A 26 -7.87 10.91 2.90
C GLU A 26 -8.29 10.19 1.61
N VAL A 27 -8.20 8.86 1.56
CA VAL A 27 -8.67 8.08 0.41
C VAL A 27 -10.15 8.33 0.15
N ARG A 28 -10.98 8.36 1.20
CA ARG A 28 -12.42 8.66 1.05
C ARG A 28 -12.67 10.09 0.62
N ALA A 29 -11.90 11.05 1.14
CA ALA A 29 -12.04 12.47 0.83
C ALA A 29 -11.67 12.80 -0.63
N ILE A 30 -10.61 12.18 -1.15
CA ILE A 30 -10.19 12.33 -2.56
C ILE A 30 -11.12 11.57 -3.50
N SER A 31 -11.79 10.54 -3.00
CA SER A 31 -12.58 9.66 -3.85
C SER A 31 -13.91 10.28 -4.30
N VAL A 32 -14.20 10.14 -5.60
CA VAL A 32 -15.44 10.62 -6.21
C VAL A 32 -16.55 9.57 -6.25
N ALA A 33 -16.21 8.29 -6.08
CA ALA A 33 -17.15 7.18 -6.19
C ALA A 33 -16.75 6.01 -5.28
N LYS A 34 -17.73 5.51 -4.52
CA LYS A 34 -17.63 4.22 -3.82
C LYS A 34 -17.97 3.09 -4.78
N ILE A 35 -17.01 2.20 -5.00
CA ILE A 35 -17.17 1.06 -5.91
C ILE A 35 -17.75 -0.11 -5.13
N ARG A 36 -18.94 -0.55 -5.54
CA ARG A 36 -19.71 -1.62 -4.88
C ARG A 36 -19.85 -2.85 -5.76
N PHE A 37 -19.84 -2.66 -7.07
CA PHE A 37 -20.12 -3.70 -8.03
C PHE A 37 -18.85 -4.08 -8.82
N PRO A 38 -18.54 -5.39 -8.94
CA PRO A 38 -17.38 -5.85 -9.70
C PRO A 38 -17.62 -5.78 -11.22
N GLU A 39 -18.86 -5.60 -11.66
CA GLU A 39 -19.17 -5.43 -13.09
C GLU A 39 -18.81 -4.03 -13.59
N THR A 40 -18.32 -3.95 -14.83
CA THR A 40 -17.96 -2.68 -15.49
C THR A 40 -19.13 -2.05 -16.24
N MET A 41 -20.04 -2.87 -16.78
CA MET A 41 -21.18 -2.45 -17.60
C MET A 41 -22.50 -2.86 -16.95
N ASP A 42 -23.57 -2.16 -17.32
CA ASP A 42 -24.95 -2.49 -16.91
C ASP A 42 -25.42 -3.82 -17.52
N GLU A 43 -26.52 -4.37 -17.02
CA GLU A 43 -27.12 -5.63 -17.48
C GLU A 43 -27.45 -5.63 -18.99
N THR A 44 -27.76 -4.46 -19.54
CA THR A 44 -28.02 -4.27 -20.98
C THR A 44 -26.74 -4.10 -21.82
N GLN A 45 -25.57 -4.05 -21.18
CA GLN A 45 -24.24 -3.83 -21.79
C GLN A 45 -24.11 -2.55 -22.63
N THR A 46 -25.05 -1.61 -22.52
CA THR A 46 -25.04 -0.37 -23.31
C THR A 46 -24.27 0.77 -22.64
N ARG A 47 -24.19 0.77 -21.31
CA ARG A 47 -23.59 1.84 -20.51
C ARG A 47 -22.74 1.28 -19.38
N ALA A 48 -21.78 2.08 -18.94
CA ALA A 48 -20.97 1.76 -17.77
C ALA A 48 -21.84 1.80 -16.50
N LYS A 49 -21.63 0.82 -15.62
CA LYS A 49 -22.44 0.65 -14.41
C LYS A 49 -22.11 1.69 -13.36
N ILE A 50 -23.14 2.36 -12.83
CA ILE A 50 -22.97 3.29 -11.71
C ILE A 50 -22.59 2.49 -10.45
N GLY A 51 -21.53 2.91 -9.77
CA GLY A 51 -20.93 2.17 -8.65
C GLY A 51 -20.18 0.90 -9.06
N GLY A 52 -19.99 0.68 -10.37
CA GLY A 52 -19.13 -0.35 -10.94
C GLY A 52 -17.69 0.10 -11.07
N LEU A 53 -16.80 -0.79 -11.49
CA LEU A 53 -15.37 -0.45 -11.66
C LEU A 53 -15.14 0.63 -12.72
N ASN A 54 -16.00 0.74 -13.71
CA ASN A 54 -15.90 1.71 -14.80
C ASN A 54 -16.86 2.89 -14.63
N ASP A 55 -17.20 3.25 -13.38
CA ASP A 55 -18.11 4.35 -13.06
C ASP A 55 -17.72 5.65 -13.81
N PRO A 56 -18.65 6.29 -14.55
CA PRO A 56 -18.38 7.50 -15.34
C PRO A 56 -17.82 8.69 -14.55
N ARG A 57 -17.94 8.69 -13.22
CA ARG A 57 -17.33 9.70 -12.34
C ARG A 57 -15.81 9.55 -12.25
N LEU A 58 -15.27 8.35 -12.43
CA LEU A 58 -13.83 8.08 -12.37
C LEU A 58 -13.08 8.60 -13.60
N GLY A 59 -13.79 8.83 -14.69
CA GLY A 59 -13.21 9.25 -15.97
C GLY A 59 -14.06 8.76 -17.14
N SER A 60 -13.76 9.27 -18.32
CA SER A 60 -14.39 8.75 -19.53
C SER A 60 -13.57 7.61 -20.14
N ILE A 61 -14.28 6.58 -20.61
CA ILE A 61 -13.73 5.43 -21.33
C ILE A 61 -13.93 5.58 -22.84
N ASP A 62 -15.03 6.23 -23.23
CA ASP A 62 -15.46 6.37 -24.62
C ASP A 62 -15.33 7.82 -25.07
N ARG A 63 -14.91 8.02 -26.33
CA ARG A 63 -14.75 9.37 -26.91
C ARG A 63 -16.05 10.20 -26.90
N ASN A 64 -17.18 9.52 -26.96
CA ASN A 64 -18.52 10.14 -27.00
C ASN A 64 -19.10 10.42 -25.61
N VAL A 65 -18.46 9.90 -24.55
CA VAL A 65 -18.90 10.09 -23.17
C VAL A 65 -17.98 11.10 -22.51
N LYS A 66 -18.55 12.00 -21.72
CA LYS A 66 -17.80 12.95 -20.90
C LYS A 66 -17.73 12.45 -19.47
N CYS A 67 -16.64 12.77 -18.77
CA CYS A 67 -16.53 12.44 -17.36
C CYS A 67 -17.59 13.19 -16.55
N GLN A 68 -18.29 12.50 -15.64
CA GLN A 68 -19.33 13.14 -14.83
C GLN A 68 -18.77 14.11 -13.78
N THR A 69 -17.47 13.99 -13.44
CA THR A 69 -16.82 14.82 -12.42
C THR A 69 -16.26 16.12 -13.01
N CYS A 70 -15.42 16.04 -14.05
CA CYS A 70 -14.79 17.23 -14.65
C CYS A 70 -15.44 17.69 -15.97
N GLN A 71 -16.38 16.94 -16.53
CA GLN A 71 -17.05 17.24 -17.82
C GLN A 71 -16.13 17.29 -19.05
N GLU A 72 -14.87 16.88 -18.88
CA GLU A 72 -13.90 16.78 -19.97
C GLU A 72 -13.94 15.42 -20.68
N GLY A 73 -13.36 15.40 -21.88
CA GLY A 73 -13.20 14.21 -22.71
C GLY A 73 -12.06 13.29 -22.25
N MET A 74 -11.87 12.20 -22.98
CA MET A 74 -10.87 11.16 -22.67
C MET A 74 -9.41 11.68 -22.63
N ASN A 75 -9.06 12.68 -23.46
CA ASN A 75 -7.68 13.15 -23.57
C ASN A 75 -7.34 14.22 -22.52
N GLU A 76 -8.33 15.01 -22.12
CA GLU A 76 -8.16 16.14 -21.21
C GLU A 76 -8.43 15.75 -19.74
N CYS A 77 -9.28 14.75 -19.51
CA CYS A 77 -9.59 14.25 -18.17
C CYS A 77 -8.38 13.51 -17.57
N PRO A 78 -7.85 13.93 -16.40
CA PRO A 78 -6.76 13.22 -15.73
C PRO A 78 -7.21 11.88 -15.09
N GLY A 79 -8.53 11.68 -14.97
CA GLY A 79 -9.12 10.62 -14.17
C GLY A 79 -9.24 10.99 -12.69
N HIS A 80 -10.23 10.41 -12.02
CA HIS A 80 -10.57 10.67 -10.62
C HIS A 80 -10.60 9.37 -9.84
N PHE A 81 -10.01 9.36 -8.65
CA PHE A 81 -9.90 8.14 -7.85
C PHE A 81 -11.25 7.68 -7.28
N GLY A 82 -11.45 6.37 -7.28
CA GLY A 82 -12.52 5.70 -6.55
C GLY A 82 -12.00 5.14 -5.23
N HIS A 83 -12.88 4.55 -4.45
CA HIS A 83 -12.48 3.76 -3.28
C HIS A 83 -13.36 2.52 -3.10
N ILE A 84 -12.76 1.50 -2.48
CA ILE A 84 -13.43 0.31 -1.97
C ILE A 84 -13.21 0.28 -0.45
N ASP A 85 -14.29 0.23 0.31
CA ASP A 85 -14.23 -0.07 1.74
C ASP A 85 -14.00 -1.57 1.90
N LEU A 86 -12.91 -1.95 2.56
CA LEU A 86 -12.57 -3.34 2.81
C LEU A 86 -13.34 -3.82 4.06
N ALA A 87 -13.97 -4.98 3.98
CA ALA A 87 -14.72 -5.56 5.09
C ALA A 87 -13.83 -5.87 6.29
N LYS A 88 -12.58 -6.27 6.04
CA LYS A 88 -11.52 -6.43 7.05
C LYS A 88 -10.24 -5.71 6.64
N PRO A 89 -9.42 -5.23 7.59
CA PRO A 89 -8.14 -4.62 7.28
C PRO A 89 -7.17 -5.64 6.65
N VAL A 90 -6.34 -5.15 5.73
CA VAL A 90 -5.36 -5.95 4.96
C VAL A 90 -3.96 -5.38 5.16
N PHE A 91 -2.96 -6.24 5.30
CA PHE A 91 -1.57 -5.76 5.28
C PHE A 91 -1.18 -5.26 3.89
N HIS A 92 -0.64 -4.05 3.81
CA HIS A 92 0.05 -3.63 2.61
C HIS A 92 1.33 -4.46 2.43
N ILE A 93 1.46 -5.16 1.30
CA ILE A 93 2.53 -6.13 1.05
C ILE A 93 3.93 -5.53 1.24
N GLY A 94 4.13 -4.33 0.71
CA GLY A 94 5.41 -3.61 0.79
C GLY A 94 5.82 -3.27 2.23
N PHE A 95 4.86 -3.26 3.17
CA PHE A 95 5.09 -2.88 4.55
C PHE A 95 5.05 -4.05 5.53
N ILE A 96 4.73 -5.30 5.12
CA ILE A 96 4.67 -6.46 6.05
C ILE A 96 5.96 -6.57 6.89
N SER A 97 7.12 -6.39 6.28
CA SER A 97 8.41 -6.44 6.99
C SER A 97 8.58 -5.29 7.98
N LYS A 98 8.04 -4.10 7.67
CA LYS A 98 8.09 -2.92 8.54
C LYS A 98 7.09 -3.05 9.68
N ILE A 99 5.86 -3.47 9.39
CA ILE A 99 4.80 -3.77 10.37
C ILE A 99 5.31 -4.78 11.40
N LYS A 100 5.93 -5.89 10.95
CA LYS A 100 6.56 -6.87 11.85
C LYS A 100 7.54 -6.22 12.81
N LYS A 101 8.44 -5.38 12.30
CA LYS A 101 9.44 -4.69 13.14
C LYS A 101 8.79 -3.71 14.12
N VAL A 102 7.71 -3.02 13.74
CA VAL A 102 6.96 -2.13 14.64
C VAL A 102 6.29 -2.94 15.76
N CYS A 103 5.67 -4.06 15.43
CA CYS A 103 5.12 -4.99 16.44
C CYS A 103 6.20 -5.51 17.41
N GLU A 104 7.45 -5.62 16.97
CA GLU A 104 8.59 -6.00 17.84
C GLU A 104 9.16 -4.81 18.66
N CYS A 105 8.74 -3.58 18.38
CA CYS A 105 9.16 -2.39 19.13
C CYS A 105 8.15 -1.97 20.20
N VAL A 106 6.90 -2.38 20.04
CA VAL A 106 5.74 -1.89 20.78
C VAL A 106 5.09 -3.07 21.51
N CYS A 107 4.54 -2.80 22.69
CA CYS A 107 3.75 -3.77 23.41
C CYS A 107 2.48 -4.14 22.63
N MET A 108 2.31 -5.44 22.34
CA MET A 108 1.16 -5.98 21.63
C MET A 108 -0.17 -5.95 22.42
N HIS A 109 -0.19 -5.31 23.59
CA HIS A 109 -1.39 -5.16 24.41
C HIS A 109 -1.71 -3.69 24.68
N CYS A 110 -0.77 -2.89 25.18
CA CYS A 110 -1.02 -1.48 25.51
C CYS A 110 -0.57 -0.48 24.43
N GLY A 111 0.16 -0.89 23.39
CA GLY A 111 0.61 0.03 22.34
C GLY A 111 1.78 0.96 22.74
N LYS A 112 2.35 0.79 23.94
CA LYS A 112 3.52 1.56 24.39
C LYS A 112 4.84 0.98 23.89
N LEU A 113 5.84 1.82 23.63
CA LEU A 113 7.19 1.38 23.26
C LEU A 113 7.82 0.51 24.37
N LEU A 114 8.47 -0.59 23.99
CA LEU A 114 9.04 -1.55 24.95
C LEU A 114 10.24 -1.01 25.73
N LEU A 115 10.90 0.04 25.27
CA LEU A 115 12.02 0.70 25.93
C LEU A 115 11.82 2.21 25.96
N ASP A 116 12.07 2.83 27.10
CA ASP A 116 11.97 4.29 27.25
C ASP A 116 13.37 4.92 27.35
N GLU A 117 13.40 6.24 27.54
CA GLU A 117 14.61 7.06 27.66
C GLU A 117 15.47 6.69 28.88
N HIS A 118 14.90 6.00 29.88
CA HIS A 118 15.60 5.46 31.05
C HIS A 118 16.73 4.48 30.70
N ASN A 119 16.69 3.86 29.52
CA ASN A 119 17.81 3.06 29.03
C ASN A 119 18.76 3.96 28.23
N GLU A 120 20.01 4.07 28.67
CA GLU A 120 21.03 4.92 28.04
C GLU A 120 21.20 4.61 26.54
N GLN A 121 21.17 3.33 26.15
CA GLN A 121 21.28 2.92 24.74
C GLN A 121 20.06 3.37 23.92
N MET A 122 18.87 3.35 24.51
CA MET A 122 17.63 3.80 23.87
C MET A 122 17.64 5.33 23.70
N ASN A 123 18.09 6.07 24.71
CA ASN A 123 18.23 7.52 24.64
C ASN A 123 19.20 7.93 23.52
N GLN A 124 20.33 7.23 23.38
CA GLN A 124 21.25 7.41 22.25
C GLN A 124 20.59 7.11 20.89
N ALA A 125 19.77 6.06 20.82
CA ALA A 125 19.05 5.69 19.59
C ALA A 125 18.00 6.75 19.18
N ILE A 126 17.23 7.29 20.13
CA ILE A 126 16.19 8.30 19.87
C ILE A 126 16.81 9.60 19.34
N LYS A 127 18.01 9.97 19.80
CA LYS A 127 18.73 11.19 19.37
C LYS A 127 19.25 11.14 17.93
N ILE A 128 19.20 9.99 17.25
CA ILE A 128 19.62 9.86 15.85
C ILE A 128 18.72 10.72 14.94
N LYS A 129 19.34 11.63 14.17
CA LYS A 129 18.62 12.56 13.27
C LYS A 129 17.97 11.87 12.06
N ASP A 130 18.63 10.88 11.48
CA ASP A 130 18.10 10.13 10.33
C ASP A 130 17.00 9.15 10.79
N PRO A 131 15.73 9.32 10.36
CA PRO A 131 14.62 8.49 10.82
C PRO A 131 14.80 7.00 10.49
N LYS A 132 15.45 6.67 9.38
CA LYS A 132 15.66 5.27 8.97
C LYS A 132 16.68 4.58 9.89
N LYS A 133 17.77 5.28 10.23
CA LYS A 133 18.78 4.78 11.16
C LYS A 133 18.23 4.71 12.58
N ARG A 134 17.50 5.74 13.01
CA ARG A 134 16.80 5.80 14.30
C ARG A 134 15.90 4.58 14.50
N PHE A 135 15.00 4.31 13.54
CA PHE A 135 14.12 3.15 13.63
C PHE A 135 14.88 1.83 13.78
N ASN A 136 15.94 1.62 13.01
CA ASN A 136 16.69 0.35 13.07
C ASN A 136 17.47 0.19 14.38
N ALA A 137 17.97 1.28 14.96
CA ALA A 137 18.63 1.28 16.26
C ALA A 137 17.62 0.93 17.37
N VAL A 138 16.49 1.65 17.41
CA VAL A 138 15.39 1.39 18.37
C VAL A 138 14.90 -0.07 18.26
N TRP A 139 14.63 -0.54 17.05
CA TRP A 139 14.18 -1.91 16.81
C TRP A 139 15.19 -2.97 17.29
N THR A 140 16.49 -2.72 17.12
CA THR A 140 17.53 -3.67 17.53
C THR A 140 17.57 -3.86 19.05
N LEU A 141 17.24 -2.80 19.80
CA LEU A 141 17.14 -2.83 21.26
C LEU A 141 15.82 -3.45 21.71
N CYS A 142 14.70 -3.09 21.07
CA CYS A 142 13.38 -3.53 21.52
C CYS A 142 13.09 -5.01 21.19
N LYS A 143 13.60 -5.53 20.07
CA LYS A 143 13.32 -6.93 19.65
C LYS A 143 13.78 -8.00 20.63
N THR A 144 14.68 -7.67 21.57
CA THR A 144 15.18 -8.60 22.59
C THR A 144 14.32 -8.57 23.85
N LYS A 145 13.50 -7.52 24.04
CA LYS A 145 12.61 -7.38 25.18
C LYS A 145 11.31 -8.15 24.94
N MET A 146 11.09 -9.15 25.77
CA MET A 146 9.94 -10.06 25.68
C MET A 146 8.89 -9.80 26.78
N ILE A 147 9.04 -8.74 27.56
CA ILE A 147 8.12 -8.36 28.65
C ILE A 147 7.95 -6.84 28.61
N CYS A 148 6.70 -6.37 28.76
CA CYS A 148 6.41 -4.95 28.91
C CYS A 148 6.63 -4.53 30.37
N GLU A 149 7.85 -4.07 30.69
CA GLU A 149 8.25 -3.68 32.05
C GLU A 149 7.38 -2.53 32.60
N THR A 150 6.76 -2.75 33.76
CA THR A 150 5.96 -1.73 34.46
C THR A 150 6.84 -0.72 35.18
N ASP A 151 7.88 -1.22 35.84
CA ASP A 151 8.81 -0.43 36.64
C ASP A 151 10.24 -0.66 36.16
N VAL A 152 11.03 0.40 36.16
CA VAL A 152 12.44 0.40 35.74
C VAL A 152 13.31 1.06 36.81
N PRO A 153 14.58 0.65 36.97
CA PRO A 153 15.49 1.31 37.90
C PRO A 153 15.63 2.80 37.58
N SER A 154 15.60 3.65 38.62
CA SER A 154 15.84 5.09 38.47
C SER A 154 17.30 5.38 38.08
N GLU A 155 17.53 6.51 37.41
CA GLU A 155 18.89 6.94 37.03
C GLU A 155 19.75 7.32 38.24
N ASP A 156 19.12 7.82 39.32
CA ASP A 156 19.83 8.29 40.53
C ASP A 156 20.21 7.13 41.47
N ASP A 157 19.29 6.18 41.69
CA ASP A 157 19.47 5.02 42.57
C ASP A 157 18.90 3.75 41.90
N PRO A 158 19.73 2.76 41.52
CA PRO A 158 19.24 1.54 40.87
C PRO A 158 18.38 0.66 41.79
N THR A 159 18.36 0.93 43.10
CA THR A 159 17.49 0.25 44.07
C THR A 159 16.06 0.82 44.08
N LYS A 160 15.87 2.05 43.58
CA LYS A 160 14.55 2.67 43.47
C LYS A 160 13.98 2.39 42.09
N LEU A 161 12.81 1.76 42.06
CA LEU A 161 12.08 1.49 40.83
C LEU A 161 11.11 2.65 40.55
N VAL A 162 11.16 3.18 39.34
CA VAL A 162 10.26 4.20 38.81
C VAL A 162 9.28 3.52 37.88
N SER A 163 7.98 3.77 38.09
CA SER A 163 6.96 3.24 37.21
C SER A 163 6.96 3.99 35.89
N ARG A 164 7.15 3.26 34.79
CA ARG A 164 7.04 3.78 33.43
C ARG A 164 5.66 3.54 32.82
N GLY A 165 4.77 2.78 33.46
CA GLY A 165 3.42 2.55 32.95
C GLY A 165 3.32 1.47 31.86
N GLY A 166 4.23 0.49 31.87
CA GLY A 166 4.04 -0.76 31.15
C GLY A 166 2.90 -1.61 31.74
N CYS A 167 2.40 -2.59 30.98
CA CYS A 167 1.29 -3.43 31.42
C CYS A 167 1.69 -4.81 31.95
N GLY A 168 2.99 -5.13 32.04
CA GLY A 168 3.50 -6.42 32.54
C GLY A 168 3.35 -7.62 31.60
N ASN A 169 2.60 -7.49 30.49
CA ASN A 169 2.31 -8.62 29.61
C ASN A 169 3.54 -9.09 28.81
N ALA A 170 3.65 -10.41 28.65
CA ALA A 170 4.65 -11.05 27.81
C ALA A 170 4.43 -10.72 26.32
N GLN A 171 5.53 -10.50 25.62
CA GLN A 171 5.56 -10.17 24.20
C GLN A 171 5.87 -11.41 23.36
N PRO A 172 5.22 -11.55 22.21
CA PRO A 172 5.49 -12.67 21.31
C PRO A 172 6.81 -12.50 20.56
N THR A 173 7.47 -13.61 20.29
CA THR A 173 8.43 -13.67 19.18
C THR A 173 7.66 -13.76 17.87
N ILE A 174 7.77 -12.73 17.03
CA ILE A 174 6.98 -12.64 15.78
C ILE A 174 7.76 -13.21 14.60
N ARG A 175 7.14 -14.14 13.87
CA ARG A 175 7.65 -14.70 12.62
C ARG A 175 6.71 -14.36 11.46
N LYS A 176 7.29 -14.20 10.26
CA LYS A 176 6.53 -13.98 9.03
C LYS A 176 6.32 -15.34 8.35
N ASP A 177 5.07 -15.70 8.14
CA ASP A 177 4.66 -16.88 7.39
C ASP A 177 3.79 -16.46 6.19
N GLY A 178 4.41 -16.34 5.02
CA GLY A 178 3.76 -15.78 3.83
C GLY A 178 3.24 -14.35 4.05
N LEU A 179 1.91 -14.19 4.07
CA LEU A 179 1.21 -12.92 4.34
C LEU A 179 0.78 -12.74 5.80
N LYS A 180 1.02 -13.75 6.65
CA LYS A 180 0.60 -13.75 8.04
C LYS A 180 1.78 -13.46 8.95
N LEU A 181 1.47 -12.86 10.09
CA LEU A 181 2.39 -12.74 11.21
C LEU A 181 1.95 -13.72 12.28
N VAL A 182 2.89 -14.52 12.77
CA VAL A 182 2.63 -15.54 13.78
C VAL A 182 3.44 -15.19 15.02
N GLY A 183 2.75 -15.04 16.15
CA GLY A 183 3.37 -14.79 17.45
C GLY A 183 3.56 -16.10 18.20
N SER A 184 4.70 -16.25 18.86
CA SER A 184 4.98 -17.35 19.78
C SER A 184 5.31 -16.79 21.16
N TRP A 185 4.54 -17.19 22.17
CA TRP A 185 4.76 -16.82 23.57
C TRP A 185 5.46 -17.96 24.28
N LYS A 186 6.61 -17.66 24.88
CA LYS A 186 7.29 -18.58 25.79
C LYS A 186 6.76 -18.33 27.19
N LYS A 187 6.27 -19.38 27.87
CA LYS A 187 6.06 -19.33 29.31
C LYS A 187 7.42 -19.37 30.02
N ASP A 188 7.50 -18.77 31.20
CA ASP A 188 8.75 -18.62 31.94
C ASP A 188 9.47 -19.95 32.18
N LYS A 189 10.81 -19.85 32.32
CA LYS A 189 11.75 -20.96 32.56
C LYS A 189 11.48 -21.79 33.83
N ASN A 190 10.51 -21.41 34.66
CA ASN A 190 10.16 -22.11 35.91
C ASN A 190 9.01 -23.12 35.74
N THR A 191 8.47 -23.26 34.53
CA THR A 191 7.48 -24.29 34.19
C THR A 191 8.19 -25.42 33.46
N ASN A 192 7.94 -26.69 33.83
CA ASN A 192 8.57 -27.90 33.28
C ASN A 192 8.90 -27.77 31.77
N ASP A 193 10.11 -28.17 31.39
CA ASP A 193 10.72 -28.15 30.04
C ASP A 193 9.93 -28.87 28.91
N GLY A 194 8.67 -29.25 29.14
CA GLY A 194 7.81 -30.01 28.22
C GLY A 194 6.61 -29.26 27.62
N ASP A 195 6.31 -28.01 28.03
CA ASP A 195 5.18 -27.27 27.46
C ASP A 195 5.57 -26.58 26.15
N GLU A 196 4.89 -26.95 25.06
CA GLU A 196 5.07 -26.33 23.75
C GLU A 196 4.73 -24.83 23.80
N PRO A 197 5.51 -23.97 23.10
CA PRO A 197 5.23 -22.55 23.08
C PRO A 197 3.87 -22.27 22.43
N GLU A 198 3.06 -21.42 23.07
CA GLU A 198 1.76 -21.05 22.52
C GLU A 198 1.98 -20.23 21.25
N GLN A 199 1.58 -20.80 20.11
CA GLN A 199 1.71 -20.19 18.80
C GLN A 199 0.35 -19.80 18.26
N ARG A 200 0.12 -18.50 18.03
CA ARG A 200 -1.11 -17.99 17.40
C ARG A 200 -0.83 -17.02 16.27
N VAL A 201 -1.72 -16.99 15.29
CA VAL A 201 -1.68 -16.03 14.20
C VAL A 201 -2.15 -14.68 14.72
N LEU A 202 -1.34 -13.64 14.50
CA LEU A 202 -1.72 -12.26 14.82
C LEU A 202 -2.69 -11.76 13.76
N SER A 203 -3.88 -11.36 14.19
CA SER A 203 -4.89 -10.83 13.26
C SER A 203 -4.52 -9.41 12.82
N THR A 204 -4.93 -9.06 11.60
CA THR A 204 -4.69 -7.72 11.05
C THR A 204 -5.44 -6.64 11.83
N GLU A 205 -6.61 -6.98 12.37
CA GLU A 205 -7.43 -6.13 13.24
C GLU A 205 -6.75 -5.85 14.58
N GLU A 206 -6.18 -6.88 15.21
CA GLU A 206 -5.41 -6.75 16.47
C GLU A 206 -4.22 -5.81 16.27
N ILE A 207 -3.42 -6.00 15.21
CA ILE A 207 -2.29 -5.14 14.92
C ILE A 207 -2.73 -3.71 14.61
N LEU A 208 -3.81 -3.52 13.84
CA LEU A 208 -4.36 -2.20 13.57
C LEU A 208 -4.77 -1.49 14.86
N ASN A 209 -5.44 -2.21 15.77
CA ASN A 209 -5.88 -1.64 17.04
C ASN A 209 -4.68 -1.21 17.90
N ILE A 210 -3.64 -2.05 17.98
CA ILE A 210 -2.40 -1.72 18.70
C ILE A 210 -1.74 -0.47 18.10
N PHE A 211 -1.66 -0.38 16.77
CA PHE A 211 -1.00 0.75 16.10
C PHE A 211 -1.73 2.08 16.32
N LYS A 212 -3.05 2.05 16.47
CA LYS A 212 -3.87 3.21 16.84
C LYS A 212 -3.66 3.66 18.29
N HIS A 213 -3.24 2.77 19.19
CA HIS A 213 -2.97 3.07 20.59
C HIS A 213 -1.54 3.57 20.84
N ILE A 214 -0.67 3.53 19.84
CA ILE A 214 0.67 4.12 19.94
C ILE A 214 0.52 5.64 20.07
N SER A 215 1.25 6.23 21.02
CA SER A 215 1.24 7.68 21.24
C SER A 215 1.96 8.45 20.13
N SER A 216 1.60 9.73 19.95
CA SER A 216 2.29 10.62 18.98
C SER A 216 3.79 10.74 19.27
N GLU A 217 4.18 10.76 20.54
CA GLU A 217 5.58 10.78 20.94
C GLU A 217 6.32 9.51 20.48
N ASP A 218 5.69 8.34 20.63
CA ASP A 218 6.28 7.07 20.24
C ASP A 218 6.41 6.93 18.72
N TYR A 219 5.48 7.52 17.94
CA TYR A 219 5.64 7.63 16.49
C TYR A 219 6.94 8.35 16.13
N ILE A 220 7.18 9.50 16.77
CA ILE A 220 8.37 10.32 16.52
C ILE A 220 9.63 9.57 16.97
N ARG A 221 9.62 8.96 18.17
CA ARG A 221 10.74 8.16 18.70
C ARG A 221 11.11 7.01 17.76
N LEU A 222 10.11 6.32 17.19
CA LEU A 222 10.32 5.27 16.18
C LEU A 222 10.85 5.80 14.84
N GLY A 223 10.65 7.08 14.52
CA GLY A 223 11.03 7.66 13.23
C GLY A 223 9.91 7.66 12.19
N PHE A 224 8.66 7.60 12.62
CA PHE A 224 7.49 7.91 11.80
C PHE A 224 7.18 9.40 11.86
N ASN A 225 6.32 9.84 10.94
CA ASN A 225 5.79 11.20 10.89
C ASN A 225 4.28 11.14 11.17
N GLU A 226 3.80 12.01 12.05
CA GLU A 226 2.41 12.04 12.50
C GLU A 226 1.42 12.47 11.40
N GLU A 227 1.85 13.38 10.52
CA GLU A 227 0.99 13.95 9.47
C GLU A 227 1.00 13.12 8.19
N PHE A 228 2.17 12.58 7.81
CA PHE A 228 2.35 11.96 6.50
C PHE A 228 2.56 10.45 6.53
N ALA A 229 2.88 9.84 7.67
CA ALA A 229 3.29 8.43 7.70
C ALA A 229 3.01 7.74 9.03
N ARG A 230 1.76 7.76 9.50
CA ARG A 230 1.37 6.98 10.69
C ARG A 230 1.47 5.48 10.43
N PRO A 231 1.92 4.67 11.40
CA PRO A 231 2.13 3.24 11.19
C PRO A 231 0.84 2.47 10.91
N GLU A 232 -0.30 2.92 11.44
CA GLU A 232 -1.62 2.34 11.18
C GLU A 232 -2.01 2.41 9.69
N TRP A 233 -1.50 3.39 8.93
CA TRP A 233 -1.76 3.52 7.49
C TRP A 233 -1.00 2.49 6.63
N MET A 234 -0.10 1.71 7.23
CA MET A 234 0.47 0.53 6.57
C MET A 234 -0.54 -0.62 6.47
N LEU A 235 -1.65 -0.55 7.20
CA LEU A 235 -2.77 -1.49 7.12
C LEU A 235 -3.92 -0.84 6.36
N LEU A 236 -4.30 -1.45 5.25
CA LEU A 236 -5.32 -0.92 4.37
C LEU A 236 -6.71 -1.29 4.90
N THR A 237 -7.51 -0.28 5.19
CA THR A 237 -8.94 -0.40 5.48
C THR A 237 -9.80 0.11 4.32
N VAL A 238 -9.25 1.05 3.55
CA VAL A 238 -9.84 1.59 2.32
C VAL A 238 -8.82 1.43 1.22
N LEU A 239 -9.23 0.80 0.12
CA LEU A 239 -8.38 0.63 -1.05
C LEU A 239 -8.70 1.72 -2.08
N PRO A 240 -7.73 2.59 -2.46
CA PRO A 240 -7.93 3.53 -3.55
C PRO A 240 -8.05 2.77 -4.88
N VAL A 241 -9.07 3.10 -5.65
CA VAL A 241 -9.30 2.54 -6.99
C VAL A 241 -8.75 3.52 -8.03
N PRO A 242 -7.73 3.12 -8.82
CA PRO A 242 -7.19 3.98 -9.85
C PRO A 242 -8.21 4.25 -10.96
N PRO A 243 -8.20 5.44 -11.56
CA PRO A 243 -9.13 5.81 -12.63
C PRO A 243 -8.80 5.10 -13.96
N PRO A 244 -9.74 5.08 -14.93
CA PRO A 244 -9.55 4.43 -16.24
C PRO A 244 -8.25 4.78 -17.01
N PRO A 245 -7.71 6.02 -16.97
CA PRO A 245 -6.43 6.33 -17.64
C PRO A 245 -5.24 5.51 -17.12
N VAL A 246 -5.29 5.02 -15.88
CA VAL A 246 -4.25 4.16 -15.29
C VAL A 246 -4.46 2.68 -15.64
N ARG A 247 -5.68 2.29 -16.04
CA ARG A 247 -6.10 0.93 -16.38
C ARG A 247 -6.89 0.92 -17.69
N PRO A 248 -6.23 1.25 -18.82
CA PRO A 248 -6.92 1.52 -20.08
C PRO A 248 -7.56 0.25 -20.66
N SER A 249 -8.83 0.33 -21.06
CA SER A 249 -9.49 -0.74 -21.80
C SER A 249 -9.13 -0.67 -23.29
N ILE A 250 -9.00 -1.84 -23.93
CA ILE A 250 -8.80 -1.97 -25.38
C ILE A 250 -10.13 -2.38 -26.02
N SER A 251 -10.76 -1.48 -26.75
CA SER A 251 -11.91 -1.80 -27.61
C SER A 251 -11.43 -2.23 -28.99
N PHE A 252 -11.79 -3.44 -29.44
CA PHE A 252 -11.50 -3.90 -30.80
C PHE A 252 -12.58 -3.43 -31.79
N ASN A 253 -13.84 -3.41 -31.36
CA ASN A 253 -15.03 -2.89 -32.05
C ASN A 253 -16.01 -2.29 -30.99
N GLU A 254 -17.12 -1.65 -31.40
CA GLU A 254 -18.10 -1.06 -30.46
C GLU A 254 -18.67 -2.08 -29.43
N SER A 255 -18.72 -3.36 -29.77
CA SER A 255 -19.30 -4.44 -28.94
C SER A 255 -18.29 -5.30 -28.18
N GLN A 256 -17.00 -5.29 -28.54
CA GLN A 256 -15.98 -6.14 -27.91
C GLN A 256 -14.91 -5.31 -27.23
N ARG A 257 -14.91 -5.34 -25.90
CA ARG A 257 -13.95 -4.65 -25.03
C ARG A 257 -13.11 -5.67 -24.26
N GLY A 258 -11.80 -5.54 -24.37
CA GLY A 258 -10.83 -6.15 -23.45
C GLY A 258 -10.51 -5.17 -22.34
N GLU A 259 -10.85 -5.51 -21.11
CA GLU A 259 -10.48 -4.72 -19.93
C GLU A 259 -9.02 -4.98 -19.54
N ASP A 260 -8.43 -4.02 -18.83
CA ASP A 260 -7.09 -4.17 -18.28
C ASP A 260 -7.03 -5.21 -17.14
N ASP A 261 -5.90 -5.88 -16.98
CA ASP A 261 -5.66 -6.87 -15.93
C ASP A 261 -5.82 -6.27 -14.51
N LEU A 262 -5.56 -4.96 -14.31
CA LEU A 262 -5.86 -4.25 -13.06
C LEU A 262 -7.35 -4.30 -12.74
N THR A 263 -8.20 -4.06 -13.74
CA THR A 263 -9.67 -4.05 -13.59
C THR A 263 -10.16 -5.45 -13.18
N PHE A 264 -9.63 -6.51 -13.78
CA PHE A 264 -9.99 -7.88 -13.39
C PHE A 264 -9.60 -8.21 -11.94
N LYS A 265 -8.41 -7.82 -11.49
CA LYS A 265 -8.00 -8.05 -10.09
C LYS A 265 -8.82 -7.23 -9.10
N LEU A 266 -9.17 -6.00 -9.44
CA LEU A 266 -10.07 -5.20 -8.61
C LEU A 266 -11.46 -5.85 -8.51
N ALA A 267 -11.95 -6.46 -9.59
CA ALA A 267 -13.20 -7.22 -9.57
C ALA A 267 -13.10 -8.43 -8.64
N ASP A 268 -11.98 -9.16 -8.64
CA ASP A 268 -11.75 -10.29 -7.75
C ASP A 268 -11.65 -9.87 -6.28
N ILE A 269 -10.97 -8.75 -5.99
CA ILE A 269 -10.92 -8.15 -4.65
C ILE A 269 -12.35 -7.83 -4.18
N LEU A 270 -13.14 -7.18 -5.03
CA LEU A 270 -14.48 -6.74 -4.67
C LEU A 270 -15.45 -7.92 -4.47
N LYS A 271 -15.39 -8.95 -5.32
CA LYS A 271 -16.15 -10.20 -5.12
C LYS A 271 -15.81 -10.87 -3.80
N ALA A 272 -14.52 -10.98 -3.49
CA ALA A 272 -14.07 -11.56 -2.22
C ALA A 272 -14.51 -10.69 -1.02
N ASN A 273 -14.51 -9.36 -1.18
CA ASN A 273 -14.98 -8.42 -0.15
C ASN A 273 -16.46 -8.62 0.16
N ILE A 274 -17.31 -8.64 -0.87
CA ILE A 274 -18.77 -8.84 -0.75
C ILE A 274 -19.07 -10.20 -0.14
N SER A 275 -18.34 -11.24 -0.55
CA SER A 275 -18.50 -12.58 0.02
C SER A 275 -18.16 -12.60 1.51
N LEU A 276 -17.12 -11.88 1.94
CA LEU A 276 -16.72 -11.81 3.34
C LEU A 276 -17.75 -11.04 4.17
N GLU A 277 -18.20 -9.88 3.68
CA GLU A 277 -19.24 -9.06 4.31
C GLU A 277 -20.55 -9.85 4.47
N THR A 278 -20.97 -10.59 3.43
CA THR A 278 -22.18 -11.42 3.48
C THR A 278 -22.06 -12.55 4.51
N LEU A 279 -20.89 -13.17 4.65
CA LEU A 279 -20.67 -14.23 5.63
C LEU A 279 -20.70 -13.70 7.06
N GLU A 280 -20.14 -12.51 7.31
CA GLU A 280 -20.21 -11.87 8.62
C GLU A 280 -21.64 -11.47 8.98
N LEU A 281 -22.39 -10.89 8.03
CA LEU A 281 -23.80 -10.52 8.23
C LEU A 281 -24.70 -11.73 8.51
N ASN A 282 -24.42 -12.88 7.87
CA ASN A 282 -25.18 -14.11 8.08
C ASN A 282 -24.75 -14.87 9.36
N GLY A 283 -23.81 -14.34 10.14
CA GLY A 283 -23.33 -14.98 11.37
C GLY A 283 -22.60 -16.30 11.13
N ALA A 284 -21.88 -16.41 10.01
CA ALA A 284 -21.14 -17.63 9.67
C ALA A 284 -20.12 -18.00 10.77
N PRO A 285 -19.85 -19.31 10.99
CA PRO A 285 -18.92 -19.74 12.02
C PRO A 285 -17.51 -19.18 11.79
N HIS A 286 -16.78 -18.87 12.87
CA HIS A 286 -15.44 -18.26 12.81
C HIS A 286 -14.46 -18.98 11.87
N HIS A 287 -14.49 -20.32 11.83
CA HIS A 287 -13.65 -21.10 10.92
C HIS A 287 -13.99 -20.82 9.43
N ALA A 288 -15.24 -20.57 9.08
CA ALA A 288 -15.63 -20.27 7.69
C ALA A 288 -15.13 -18.88 7.26
N ILE A 289 -15.24 -17.88 8.13
CA ILE A 289 -14.68 -16.54 7.92
C ILE A 289 -13.15 -16.61 7.83
N GLU A 290 -12.53 -17.44 8.68
CA GLU A 290 -11.09 -17.67 8.66
C GLU A 290 -10.60 -18.42 7.40
N LYS A 291 -11.43 -19.30 6.84
CA LYS A 291 -11.15 -19.97 5.55
C LYS A 291 -11.29 -19.01 4.36
N GLN A 292 -12.17 -18.01 4.47
CA GLN A 292 -12.31 -16.91 3.50
C GLN A 292 -11.19 -15.86 3.56
N LYS A 293 -10.18 -16.05 4.41
CA LYS A 293 -8.89 -15.33 4.34
C LYS A 293 -8.15 -15.50 2.99
N GLY A 294 -8.65 -16.31 2.06
CA GLY A 294 -8.31 -16.22 0.64
C GLY A 294 -8.54 -14.82 0.03
N TYR A 295 -9.35 -13.96 0.67
CA TYR A 295 -9.50 -12.51 0.40
C TYR A 295 -8.17 -11.75 0.29
N PHE A 296 -7.16 -12.15 1.07
CA PHE A 296 -5.84 -11.52 1.05
C PHE A 296 -5.04 -11.82 -0.23
N ILE A 297 -5.40 -12.89 -0.96
CA ILE A 297 -4.64 -13.32 -2.15
C ILE A 297 -4.92 -12.39 -3.35
N PRO A 298 -6.16 -12.02 -3.70
CA PRO A 298 -6.41 -10.99 -4.72
C PRO A 298 -5.76 -9.66 -4.36
N CYS A 299 -5.89 -9.20 -3.10
CA CYS A 299 -5.24 -7.98 -2.62
C CYS A 299 -3.71 -8.06 -2.74
N ARG A 300 -3.13 -9.24 -2.47
CA ARG A 300 -1.69 -9.50 -2.66
C ARG A 300 -1.31 -9.38 -4.13
N ASN A 301 -1.96 -10.16 -4.98
CA ASN A 301 -1.64 -10.25 -6.40
C ASN A 301 -1.83 -8.90 -7.09
N TYR A 302 -2.72 -8.04 -6.58
CA TYR A 302 -2.90 -6.68 -7.06
C TYR A 302 -1.67 -5.79 -6.83
N MET A 303 -1.01 -5.85 -5.65
CA MET A 303 0.13 -4.95 -5.35
C MET A 303 1.49 -5.56 -5.71
N ASP A 304 1.69 -6.86 -5.51
CA ASP A 304 2.94 -7.55 -5.87
C ASP A 304 2.71 -9.03 -6.19
N ASN A 305 2.93 -9.36 -7.47
CA ASN A 305 2.77 -10.71 -8.02
C ASN A 305 4.03 -11.59 -7.88
N ASP A 306 5.19 -11.04 -7.49
CA ASP A 306 6.51 -11.71 -7.60
C ASP A 306 7.02 -12.32 -6.28
N MET A 307 6.19 -12.36 -5.22
CA MET A 307 6.65 -12.85 -3.91
C MET A 307 6.75 -14.38 -3.86
N ALA A 308 7.92 -14.89 -3.45
CA ALA A 308 8.26 -16.31 -3.38
C ALA A 308 7.23 -17.17 -2.60
N GLY A 309 6.96 -18.39 -3.11
CA GLY A 309 6.26 -19.45 -2.37
C GLY A 309 4.75 -19.59 -2.61
N HIS A 310 4.16 -18.99 -3.64
CA HIS A 310 2.75 -19.21 -4.03
C HIS A 310 2.60 -19.45 -5.53
N LEU A 311 1.57 -20.23 -5.91
CA LEU A 311 1.18 -20.49 -7.30
C LEU A 311 0.89 -19.16 -8.02
N GLN A 312 1.63 -18.89 -9.10
CA GLN A 312 1.32 -17.79 -10.01
C GLN A 312 -0.08 -18.00 -10.59
N ALA A 313 -0.91 -16.96 -10.57
CA ALA A 313 -2.16 -16.95 -11.32
C ALA A 313 -1.81 -17.06 -12.82
N TYR A 314 -1.97 -18.27 -13.36
CA TYR A 314 -1.75 -18.57 -14.77
C TYR A 314 -2.90 -18.01 -15.60
N LYS A 315 -2.69 -16.83 -16.20
CA LYS A 315 -3.10 -16.42 -17.55
C LYS A 315 -2.54 -15.02 -17.79
N ASN A 316 -1.68 -14.92 -18.80
CA ASN A 316 -0.95 -13.74 -19.27
C ASN A 316 0.25 -13.29 -18.42
N ARG A 317 1.43 -13.34 -19.05
CA ARG A 317 2.76 -12.91 -18.55
C ARG A 317 2.90 -11.39 -18.41
N ALA A 318 1.81 -10.65 -18.26
CA ALA A 318 1.88 -9.24 -17.92
C ALA A 318 2.08 -9.12 -16.41
N VAL A 319 3.36 -9.05 -16.02
CA VAL A 319 3.78 -8.57 -14.70
C VAL A 319 2.88 -7.40 -14.34
N LEU A 320 2.09 -7.52 -13.27
CA LEU A 320 1.13 -6.48 -12.95
C LEU A 320 1.80 -5.44 -12.07
N LEU A 321 1.93 -4.26 -12.67
CA LEU A 321 2.90 -3.23 -12.42
C LEU A 321 2.25 -2.05 -11.67
N ILE A 322 1.80 -2.22 -10.42
CA ILE A 322 1.22 -1.07 -9.69
C ILE A 322 2.22 -0.39 -8.77
N TYR A 323 3.15 -1.13 -8.14
CA TYR A 323 4.16 -0.51 -7.27
C TYR A 323 5.59 -1.06 -7.41
N SER A 324 5.79 -2.36 -7.69
CA SER A 324 7.13 -2.96 -7.71
C SER A 324 7.74 -3.10 -9.11
N GLY A 325 6.99 -3.54 -10.10
CA GLY A 325 7.59 -3.90 -11.39
C GLY A 325 8.00 -2.72 -12.31
N PRO A 326 7.29 -1.56 -12.39
CA PRO A 326 7.71 -0.49 -13.30
C PRO A 326 8.93 0.25 -12.77
N PHE A 327 9.30 0.02 -11.51
CA PHE A 327 10.50 0.56 -10.88
C PHE A 327 11.65 -0.45 -10.76
N LYS A 328 11.38 -1.77 -10.79
CA LYS A 328 12.41 -2.82 -10.70
C LYS A 328 13.22 -3.00 -11.99
N GLY A 329 12.66 -2.64 -13.15
CA GLY A 329 13.42 -2.59 -14.39
C GLY A 329 14.19 -1.27 -14.48
N LYS A 330 15.53 -1.34 -14.66
CA LYS A 330 16.37 -0.18 -15.06
C LYS A 330 15.86 0.52 -16.34
N GLU A 331 14.85 0.00 -17.01
CA GLU A 331 14.30 0.51 -18.27
C GLU A 331 13.10 1.47 -18.11
N ALA A 332 12.26 1.36 -17.08
CA ALA A 332 10.99 2.11 -17.04
C ALA A 332 11.11 3.51 -16.41
N VAL A 333 11.93 3.70 -15.35
CA VAL A 333 12.32 5.05 -14.88
C VAL A 333 13.29 5.72 -15.86
N SER A 334 14.15 4.93 -16.52
CA SER A 334 15.04 5.40 -17.58
C SER A 334 14.28 5.79 -18.87
N ARG A 335 13.04 5.34 -19.06
CA ARG A 335 12.21 5.72 -20.23
C ARG A 335 11.77 7.17 -20.22
N TYR A 336 11.55 7.80 -19.07
CA TYR A 336 11.33 9.25 -19.01
C TYR A 336 12.54 10.04 -19.55
N LEU A 337 13.75 9.49 -19.46
CA LEU A 337 14.96 10.06 -20.07
C LEU A 337 15.11 9.70 -21.56
N ARG A 338 14.27 8.83 -22.11
CA ARG A 338 14.32 8.33 -23.49
C ARG A 338 12.92 8.24 -24.09
N GLU A 339 12.19 9.35 -24.07
CA GLU A 339 10.93 9.43 -24.80
C GLU A 339 11.18 9.51 -26.31
N SER A 340 10.31 8.88 -27.09
CA SER A 340 10.33 9.05 -28.55
C SER A 340 9.83 10.46 -28.85
N VAL A 341 10.71 11.32 -29.36
CA VAL A 341 10.35 12.71 -29.63
C VAL A 341 9.70 12.87 -31.01
N PRO A 342 8.56 13.57 -31.11
CA PRO A 342 8.05 14.01 -32.41
C PRO A 342 9.08 14.94 -33.08
N PHE A 343 9.02 15.07 -34.40
CA PHE A 343 9.99 15.84 -35.20
C PHE A 343 11.41 15.26 -35.22
N SER A 344 11.54 13.94 -35.05
CA SER A 344 12.78 13.21 -35.32
C SER A 344 12.65 12.31 -36.56
N CYS A 345 13.70 12.20 -37.36
CA CYS A 345 13.77 11.30 -38.51
C CYS A 345 15.08 10.51 -38.49
N LYS A 346 15.02 9.23 -38.88
CA LYS A 346 16.20 8.36 -38.99
C LYS A 346 16.27 7.78 -40.39
N THR A 347 17.37 8.04 -41.09
CA THR A 347 17.64 7.51 -42.43
C THR A 347 19.11 7.13 -42.56
N ARG A 348 19.44 6.27 -43.53
CA ARG A 348 20.83 5.88 -43.82
C ARG A 348 21.56 7.08 -44.44
N PHE A 349 22.77 7.37 -43.97
CA PHE A 349 23.57 8.47 -44.49
C PHE A 349 23.96 8.21 -45.96
N PRO A 350 23.64 9.12 -46.90
CA PRO A 350 24.20 9.07 -48.24
C PRO A 350 25.66 9.53 -48.21
N GLY A 351 26.55 8.78 -48.86
CA GLY A 351 28.00 9.03 -48.90
C GLY A 351 28.42 10.15 -49.85
N THR A 352 27.90 11.36 -49.65
CA THR A 352 28.16 12.54 -50.47
C THR A 352 29.06 13.56 -49.75
N GLN A 353 29.87 14.30 -50.51
CA GLN A 353 30.72 15.37 -49.97
C GLN A 353 29.87 16.61 -49.65
N PHE A 354 29.81 16.97 -48.36
CA PHE A 354 29.20 18.21 -47.88
C PHE A 354 30.25 19.04 -47.12
N GLU A 355 30.01 20.34 -46.97
CA GLU A 355 30.75 21.16 -46.01
C GLU A 355 30.54 20.62 -44.58
N LEU A 356 31.53 20.84 -43.70
CA LEU A 356 31.61 20.22 -42.36
C LEU A 356 30.39 20.48 -41.46
N ASP A 357 29.67 21.58 -41.68
CA ASP A 357 28.49 22.00 -40.92
C ASP A 357 27.15 21.63 -41.59
N LYS A 358 27.18 21.08 -42.81
CA LYS A 358 25.97 20.79 -43.61
C LYS A 358 25.60 19.31 -43.61
N ARG A 359 24.29 19.04 -43.57
CA ARG A 359 23.73 17.68 -43.71
C ARG A 359 22.61 17.68 -44.75
N GLY A 360 22.72 16.81 -45.75
CA GLY A 360 21.65 16.59 -46.73
C GLY A 360 20.43 15.92 -46.10
N SER A 361 19.27 16.58 -46.18
CA SER A 361 17.97 15.97 -45.88
C SER A 361 17.30 15.53 -47.19
N LYS A 362 16.75 14.31 -47.23
CA LYS A 362 15.97 13.86 -48.39
C LYS A 362 14.59 14.51 -48.31
N TYR A 363 14.24 15.31 -49.32
CA TYR A 363 12.84 15.65 -49.59
C TYR A 363 12.19 14.44 -50.27
N ASN A 364 11.08 13.97 -49.71
CA ASN A 364 10.15 13.08 -50.41
C ASN A 364 8.94 13.91 -50.83
#